data_AF-A0A7C2QR05-F1
#
_entry.id   AF-A0A7C2QR05-F1
#
_cell.length_a   1.000
_cell.length_b   1.000
_cell.length_c   1.000
_cell.angle_alpha   90.00
_cell.angle_beta   90.00
_cell.angle_gamma   90.00
#
_symmetry.space_group_name_H-M   'P 1'
#
loop_
_entity.id
_entity.type
_entity.pdbx_description
1 polymer ?
#
loop_
_entity_poly.entity_id
_entity_poly.type
_entity_poly.pdbx_seq_one_letter_code
_entity_poly.pdbx_strand_id
1 'polypeptide(L)'
;MAVNYRSLVPGGFYSSNPFDRSVPVSIRCNNPGAINGAPWEKKYPGYVDTVETTPGNKTTIFEAPEYGVAVWWELLRRYAAAGATTVGDIINRYGGGQDYSAYVQFVTRKTGLGPRTKVPLDDDDILLPFGKAMFHYEAGRPTPLKDEQIAYGLKLGRAKGDEQAAGPPPAVMTTENRTPSEAPTPPAPPPPTDTADLTLDTREGVEAIQSTLIAGGYLDPPVDGAYGPVTKWALTKFAERNGLEFSGQITARLKTTLMEAKPLPLTPGNDLAGKIVRAMQANKYWIARHPDCVNIVYIEGMNPDGSINDNRNNVFNDLRLVFRVKEGGVPGIVGKWEATTEPSRKWTLTPMNPDGAFHIKFGQYKAWIRGWYHTHEALRQAGEIEGYRDPHKTFKRDFNYPVRGSEFGVHHHWGYDLPHDEMGGSSAGCLVGRSTSGHREFMSIVLEDARYRANPAYRFMAAIMPAGDLQPDA
;
A
#
# COMPACT_ATOMS: atom_id res chain seq x y z
N MET A 1 10.04 6.06 17.87
CA MET A 1 8.84 5.27 17.54
C MET A 1 9.11 3.83 17.95
N ALA A 2 8.17 3.15 18.62
CA ALA A 2 8.24 1.70 18.73
C ALA A 2 8.25 1.14 17.31
N VAL A 3 9.30 0.43 16.91
CA VAL A 3 9.35 -0.11 15.55
C VAL A 3 8.35 -1.24 15.51
N ASN A 4 7.45 -1.13 14.53
CA ASN A 4 6.48 -2.15 14.22
C ASN A 4 7.22 -3.46 13.89
N TYR A 5 6.52 -4.57 14.02
CA TYR A 5 6.94 -5.91 13.62
C TYR A 5 7.91 -5.92 12.42
N ARG A 6 8.81 -6.92 12.38
CA ARG A 6 9.71 -7.31 11.28
C ARG A 6 11.23 -6.87 11.40
N SER A 7 11.67 -5.90 12.22
CA SER A 7 13.07 -5.37 12.17
C SER A 7 14.10 -6.08 13.06
N LEU A 8 15.13 -6.68 12.48
CA LEU A 8 16.38 -7.05 13.18
C LEU A 8 17.45 -5.98 12.89
N VAL A 9 17.68 -5.07 13.86
CA VAL A 9 18.69 -3.98 14.02
C VAL A 9 19.90 -3.89 13.05
N PRO A 10 20.68 -2.79 13.08
CA PRO A 10 20.41 -1.42 12.65
C PRO A 10 20.41 -1.30 11.12
N GLY A 11 19.37 -0.67 10.56
CA GLY A 11 19.05 -0.68 9.12
C GLY A 11 18.19 -1.86 8.64
N GLY A 12 17.56 -2.59 9.56
CA GLY A 12 17.00 -3.92 9.30
C GLY A 12 15.53 -4.02 8.84
N PHE A 13 15.31 -4.95 7.92
CA PHE A 13 14.38 -6.08 8.04
C PHE A 13 15.17 -7.34 7.64
N TYR A 14 14.99 -8.46 8.34
CA TYR A 14 15.67 -9.72 7.99
C TYR A 14 15.28 -10.16 6.56
N SER A 15 16.22 -10.69 5.78
CA SER A 15 16.64 -10.01 4.54
C SER A 15 15.51 -9.41 3.69
N SER A 16 15.67 -8.12 3.37
CA SER A 16 14.82 -7.43 2.38
C SER A 16 14.82 -8.15 1.04
N ASN A 17 15.88 -8.89 0.73
CA ASN A 17 16.06 -9.55 -0.55
C ASN A 17 16.08 -11.08 -0.39
N PRO A 18 14.93 -11.77 -0.49
CA PRO A 18 14.88 -13.24 -0.44
C PRO A 18 15.65 -13.93 -1.58
N PHE A 19 16.16 -13.15 -2.54
CA PHE A 19 16.95 -13.60 -3.67
C PHE A 19 18.46 -13.32 -3.52
N ASP A 20 18.90 -12.64 -2.45
CA ASP A 20 20.32 -12.45 -2.16
C ASP A 20 20.96 -13.78 -1.72
N ARG A 21 21.61 -14.45 -2.69
CA ARG A 21 22.24 -15.75 -2.47
C ARG A 21 23.47 -15.69 -1.55
N SER A 22 23.99 -14.52 -1.21
CA SER A 22 25.09 -14.36 -0.23
C SER A 22 24.62 -14.57 1.21
N VAL A 23 23.31 -14.48 1.45
CA VAL A 23 22.69 -14.67 2.76
C VAL A 23 22.04 -16.06 2.82
N PRO A 24 22.15 -16.81 3.94
CA PRO A 24 21.51 -18.12 4.07
C PRO A 24 20.01 -18.11 3.81
N VAL A 25 19.48 -19.20 3.22
CA VAL A 25 18.06 -19.34 2.81
C VAL A 25 17.11 -19.05 3.96
N SER A 26 17.31 -19.67 5.12
CA SER A 26 16.44 -19.52 6.30
C SER A 26 16.41 -18.08 6.83
N ILE A 27 17.48 -17.32 6.58
CA ILE A 27 17.60 -15.91 6.94
C ILE A 27 16.93 -15.03 5.89
N ARG A 28 17.26 -15.19 4.61
CA ARG A 28 16.77 -14.30 3.53
C ARG A 28 15.29 -14.50 3.21
N CYS A 29 14.75 -15.68 3.48
CA CYS A 29 13.32 -15.96 3.28
C CYS A 29 12.49 -15.70 4.54
N ASN A 30 13.06 -15.13 5.61
CA ASN A 30 12.38 -14.98 6.90
C ASN A 30 11.73 -16.28 7.38
N ASN A 31 12.41 -17.39 7.13
CA ASN A 31 11.90 -18.74 7.36
C ASN A 31 12.93 -19.49 8.18
N PRO A 32 12.99 -19.25 9.51
CA PRO A 32 14.07 -19.76 10.35
C PRO A 32 14.19 -21.29 10.31
N GLY A 33 13.06 -21.99 10.12
CA GLY A 33 13.01 -23.44 9.95
C GLY A 33 13.23 -23.95 8.52
N ALA A 34 13.57 -23.09 7.56
CA ALA A 34 13.75 -23.44 6.14
C ALA A 34 12.61 -24.29 5.54
N ILE A 35 11.37 -24.00 5.95
CA ILE A 35 10.19 -24.80 5.62
C ILE A 35 9.87 -24.71 4.13
N ASN A 36 9.64 -25.87 3.50
CA ASN A 36 9.29 -25.98 2.09
C ASN A 36 7.79 -25.74 1.87
N GLY A 37 7.46 -24.81 0.98
CA GLY A 37 6.13 -24.26 0.73
C GLY A 37 5.07 -25.26 0.33
N ALA A 38 4.49 -25.88 1.35
CA ALA A 38 3.30 -26.67 1.26
C ALA A 38 2.06 -25.76 1.15
N PRO A 39 0.96 -26.24 0.52
CA PRO A 39 -0.24 -25.42 0.30
C PRO A 39 -0.87 -24.82 1.56
N TRP A 40 -0.66 -25.43 2.73
CA TRP A 40 -1.23 -24.96 3.99
C TRP A 40 -0.51 -23.72 4.56
N GLU A 41 0.73 -23.47 4.17
CA GLU A 41 1.54 -22.33 4.64
C GLU A 41 1.00 -21.01 4.11
N LYS A 42 0.37 -21.02 2.92
CA LYS A 42 -0.25 -19.85 2.29
C LYS A 42 -1.35 -19.19 3.13
N LYS A 43 -1.87 -19.92 4.13
CA LYS A 43 -2.94 -19.46 5.01
C LYS A 43 -2.42 -18.78 6.28
N TYR A 44 -1.11 -18.89 6.56
CA TYR A 44 -0.51 -18.24 7.72
C TYR A 44 -0.24 -16.75 7.42
N PRO A 45 -0.35 -15.88 8.44
CA PRO A 45 -0.08 -14.46 8.28
C PRO A 45 1.35 -14.23 7.78
N GLY A 46 1.52 -13.18 6.98
CA GLY A 46 2.79 -12.80 6.40
C GLY A 46 3.41 -13.79 5.42
N TYR A 47 2.68 -14.78 4.91
CA TYR A 47 3.12 -15.51 3.73
C TYR A 47 3.30 -14.55 2.56
N VAL A 48 4.49 -14.55 1.94
CA VAL A 48 4.79 -13.74 0.77
C VAL A 48 4.74 -14.61 -0.48
N ASP A 49 5.65 -15.57 -0.64
CA ASP A 49 5.78 -16.48 -1.80
C ASP A 49 6.58 -17.73 -1.43
N THR A 50 7.01 -18.47 -2.44
CA THR A 50 8.08 -19.46 -2.39
C THR A 50 9.18 -19.07 -3.37
N VAL A 51 10.42 -19.41 -3.04
CA VAL A 51 11.56 -19.35 -3.95
C VAL A 51 12.13 -20.75 -4.12
N GLU A 52 12.39 -21.15 -5.36
CA GLU A 52 13.11 -22.39 -5.63
C GLU A 52 14.59 -22.19 -5.28
N THR A 53 15.03 -22.83 -4.19
CA THR A 53 16.40 -22.68 -3.65
C THR A 53 17.33 -23.76 -4.17
N THR A 54 16.79 -24.95 -4.37
CA THR A 54 17.40 -26.09 -5.06
C THR A 54 16.31 -26.79 -5.90
N PRO A 55 16.65 -27.51 -6.97
CA PRO A 55 15.66 -28.13 -7.84
C PRO A 55 14.66 -28.97 -7.05
N GLY A 56 13.37 -28.60 -7.12
CA GLY A 56 12.28 -29.28 -6.40
C GLY A 56 12.04 -28.80 -4.96
N ASN A 57 12.91 -27.98 -4.37
CA ASN A 57 12.72 -27.41 -3.04
C ASN A 57 12.32 -25.94 -3.14
N LYS A 58 11.02 -25.69 -2.94
CA LYS A 58 10.42 -24.36 -2.92
C LYS A 58 10.34 -23.88 -1.47
N THR A 59 11.30 -23.09 -1.02
CA THR A 59 11.30 -22.56 0.35
C THR A 59 10.31 -21.40 0.46
N THR A 60 9.48 -21.39 1.50
CA THR A 60 8.53 -20.29 1.74
C THR A 60 9.25 -19.02 2.17
N ILE A 61 8.78 -17.90 1.64
CA ILE A 61 9.18 -16.54 2.01
C ILE A 61 8.10 -15.98 2.92
N PHE A 62 8.49 -15.52 4.10
CA PHE A 62 7.63 -14.77 4.99
C PHE A 62 8.01 -13.29 5.02
N GLU A 63 7.07 -12.47 5.44
CA GLU A 63 7.29 -11.05 5.62
C GLU A 63 8.16 -10.74 6.85
N ALA A 64 8.13 -11.60 7.85
CA ALA A 64 8.86 -11.51 9.10
C ALA A 64 9.27 -12.90 9.60
N PRO A 65 10.43 -13.01 10.25
CA PRO A 65 10.91 -14.30 10.74
C PRO A 65 9.97 -14.94 11.79
N GLU A 66 9.25 -14.14 12.56
CA GLU A 66 8.28 -14.60 13.56
C GLU A 66 7.10 -15.35 12.93
N TYR A 67 6.66 -14.96 11.73
CA TYR A 67 5.68 -15.75 10.95
C TYR A 67 6.29 -17.09 10.51
N GLY A 68 7.56 -17.10 10.11
CA GLY A 68 8.30 -18.33 9.86
C GLY A 68 8.41 -19.23 11.09
N VAL A 69 8.58 -18.65 12.29
CA VAL A 69 8.55 -19.39 13.57
C VAL A 69 7.14 -19.95 13.84
N ALA A 70 6.08 -19.20 13.57
CA ALA A 70 4.70 -19.68 13.74
C ALA A 70 4.39 -20.87 12.83
N VAL A 71 4.86 -20.82 11.57
CA VAL A 71 4.75 -21.94 10.63
C VAL A 71 5.63 -23.11 11.05
N TRP A 72 6.82 -22.86 11.60
CA TRP A 72 7.68 -23.90 12.17
C TRP A 72 6.97 -24.64 13.32
N TRP A 73 6.33 -23.89 14.23
CA TRP A 73 5.54 -24.49 15.30
C TRP A 73 4.40 -25.36 14.77
N GLU A 74 3.66 -24.89 13.76
CA GLU A 74 2.58 -25.66 13.14
C GLU A 74 3.08 -26.94 12.46
N LEU A 75 4.27 -26.89 11.84
CA LEU A 75 4.92 -28.06 11.29
C LEU A 75 5.23 -29.08 12.39
N LEU A 76 5.77 -28.64 13.53
CA LEU A 76 6.01 -29.52 14.69
C LEU A 76 4.70 -30.11 15.24
N ARG A 77 3.61 -29.33 15.29
CA ARG A 77 2.29 -29.84 15.68
C ARG A 77 1.79 -30.95 14.77
N ARG A 78 2.01 -30.83 13.46
CA ARG A 78 1.70 -31.87 12.47
C ARG A 78 2.58 -33.11 12.65
N TYR A 79 3.84 -32.93 13.01
CA TYR A 79 4.76 -34.04 13.29
C TYR A 79 4.34 -34.79 14.57
N ALA A 80 4.01 -34.06 15.63
CA ALA A 80 3.52 -34.64 16.87
C ALA A 80 2.21 -35.42 16.65
N ALA A 81 1.28 -34.89 15.85
CA ALA A 81 0.05 -35.59 15.46
C ALA A 81 0.33 -36.90 14.67
N ALA A 82 1.49 -36.99 14.01
CA ALA A 82 1.95 -38.19 13.31
C ALA A 82 2.91 -39.06 14.16
N GLY A 83 3.03 -38.79 15.46
CA GLY A 83 3.82 -39.58 16.41
C GLY A 83 5.30 -39.15 16.58
N ALA A 84 5.79 -38.21 15.78
CA ALA A 84 7.15 -37.68 15.91
C ALA A 84 7.20 -36.60 17.00
N THR A 85 7.57 -37.00 18.22
CA THR A 85 7.48 -36.14 19.43
C THR A 85 8.80 -35.94 20.16
N THR A 86 9.85 -36.68 19.80
CA THR A 86 11.19 -36.53 20.39
C THR A 86 12.12 -35.72 19.50
N VAL A 87 13.22 -35.20 20.06
CA VAL A 87 14.28 -34.49 19.31
C VAL A 87 14.69 -35.28 18.06
N GLY A 88 14.97 -36.58 18.20
CA GLY A 88 15.38 -37.44 17.09
C GLY A 88 14.27 -37.64 16.07
N ASP A 89 13.04 -37.94 16.51
CA ASP A 89 11.93 -38.19 15.58
C ASP A 89 11.59 -36.94 14.75
N ILE A 90 11.58 -35.77 15.40
CA ILE A 90 11.28 -34.49 14.76
C ILE A 90 12.32 -34.18 13.69
N ILE A 91 13.61 -34.25 14.03
CA ILE A 91 14.72 -33.89 13.12
C ILE A 91 14.79 -34.88 11.95
N ASN A 92 14.66 -36.18 12.20
CA ASN A 92 14.68 -37.20 11.14
C ASN A 92 13.50 -37.03 10.17
N ARG A 93 12.32 -36.65 10.69
CA ARG A 93 11.16 -36.34 9.85
C ARG A 93 11.36 -35.05 9.05
N TYR A 94 12.01 -34.06 9.65
CA TYR A 94 12.41 -32.82 8.97
C TYR A 94 13.29 -33.09 7.75
N GLY A 95 14.22 -34.04 7.87
CA GLY A 95 15.12 -34.47 6.81
C GLY A 95 14.54 -35.39 5.74
N GLY A 96 13.23 -35.62 5.74
CA GLY A 96 12.58 -36.53 4.77
C GLY A 96 13.05 -37.99 4.88
N GLY A 97 13.59 -38.41 6.03
CA GLY A 97 14.08 -39.78 6.25
C GLY A 97 15.52 -40.06 5.82
N GLN A 98 16.31 -39.03 5.46
CA GLN A 98 17.75 -39.17 5.24
C GLN A 98 18.52 -39.26 6.57
N ASP A 99 19.82 -39.59 6.54
CA ASP A 99 20.66 -39.60 7.74
C ASP A 99 20.94 -38.17 8.23
N TYR A 100 20.25 -37.81 9.31
CA TYR A 100 20.35 -36.51 9.99
C TYR A 100 21.01 -36.62 11.37
N SER A 101 21.80 -37.66 11.60
CA SER A 101 22.56 -37.86 12.85
C SER A 101 23.40 -36.64 13.24
N ALA A 102 24.01 -35.96 12.27
CA ALA A 102 24.76 -34.72 12.48
C ALA A 102 23.89 -33.58 13.05
N TYR A 103 22.66 -33.43 12.56
CA TYR A 103 21.70 -32.43 13.03
C TYR A 103 21.25 -32.76 14.46
N VAL A 104 20.87 -34.02 14.71
CA VAL A 104 20.48 -34.49 16.07
C VAL A 104 21.61 -34.24 17.07
N GLN A 105 22.86 -34.57 16.71
CA GLN A 105 24.02 -34.32 17.56
C GLN A 105 24.27 -32.83 17.79
N PHE A 106 24.11 -31.99 16.75
CA PHE A 106 24.26 -30.55 16.88
C PHE A 106 23.25 -29.98 17.88
N VAL A 107 21.98 -30.34 17.74
CA VAL A 107 20.91 -29.90 18.65
C VAL A 107 21.14 -30.42 20.06
N THR A 108 21.52 -31.70 20.22
CA THR A 108 21.84 -32.29 21.53
C THR A 108 22.99 -31.53 22.21
N ARG A 109 24.07 -31.20 21.49
CA ARG A 109 25.19 -30.43 22.03
C ARG A 109 24.81 -28.99 22.40
N LYS A 110 23.91 -28.36 21.64
CA LYS A 110 23.50 -26.97 21.87
C LYS A 110 22.50 -26.81 23.01
N THR A 111 21.65 -27.80 23.22
CA THR A 111 20.50 -27.70 24.15
C THR A 111 20.63 -28.58 25.38
N GLY A 112 21.48 -29.62 25.33
CA GLY A 112 21.49 -30.69 26.33
C GLY A 112 20.34 -31.69 26.20
N LEU A 113 19.38 -31.47 25.28
CA LEU A 113 18.25 -32.36 25.06
C LEU A 113 18.72 -33.60 24.28
N GLY A 114 18.75 -34.75 24.95
CA GLY A 114 19.12 -36.02 24.31
C GLY A 114 18.15 -36.43 23.19
N PRO A 115 18.53 -37.34 22.26
CA PRO A 115 17.72 -37.70 21.09
C PRO A 115 16.31 -38.23 21.41
N ARG A 116 16.12 -38.86 22.58
CA ARG A 116 14.83 -39.40 23.03
C ARG A 116 14.01 -38.42 23.89
N THR A 117 14.53 -37.22 24.13
CA THR A 117 13.83 -36.20 24.91
C THR A 117 12.61 -35.74 24.14
N LYS A 118 11.43 -35.73 24.80
CA LYS A 118 10.21 -35.19 24.20
C LYS A 118 10.32 -33.67 24.07
N VAL A 119 9.74 -33.13 23.02
CA VAL A 119 9.63 -31.68 22.77
C VAL A 119 8.15 -31.30 22.87
N PRO A 120 7.65 -30.87 24.05
CA PRO A 120 6.27 -30.42 24.21
C PRO A 120 6.05 -29.11 23.45
N LEU A 121 4.86 -28.95 22.87
CA LEU A 121 4.51 -27.77 22.06
C LEU A 121 4.00 -26.58 22.89
N ASP A 122 3.77 -26.82 24.18
CA ASP A 122 3.25 -25.90 25.19
C ASP A 122 4.31 -25.51 26.24
N ASP A 123 5.53 -26.06 26.14
CA ASP A 123 6.64 -25.79 27.06
C ASP A 123 7.73 -24.95 26.37
N ASP A 124 7.72 -23.64 26.61
CA ASP A 124 8.68 -22.71 26.01
C ASP A 124 10.12 -22.88 26.56
N ASP A 125 10.29 -23.46 27.76
CA ASP A 125 11.62 -23.70 28.34
C ASP A 125 12.39 -24.78 27.54
N ILE A 126 11.65 -25.69 26.89
CA ILE A 126 12.21 -26.67 25.96
C ILE A 126 12.16 -26.15 24.52
N LEU A 127 11.04 -25.57 24.10
CA LEU A 127 10.77 -25.26 22.70
C LEU A 127 11.62 -24.10 22.18
N LEU A 128 11.89 -23.09 23.00
CA LEU A 128 12.74 -21.95 22.65
C LEU A 128 14.20 -22.38 22.37
N PRO A 129 14.93 -23.04 23.29
CA PRO A 129 16.30 -23.49 23.00
C PRO A 129 16.35 -24.53 21.88
N PHE A 130 15.35 -25.41 21.77
CA PHE A 130 15.23 -26.36 20.65
C PHE A 130 15.10 -25.65 19.31
N GLY A 131 14.17 -24.70 19.18
CA GLY A 131 13.98 -23.88 17.99
C GLY A 131 15.24 -23.09 17.61
N LYS A 132 15.86 -22.40 18.58
CA LYS A 132 17.14 -21.68 18.35
C LYS A 132 18.23 -22.58 17.79
N ALA A 133 18.36 -23.80 18.30
CA ALA A 133 19.35 -24.75 17.81
C ALA A 133 19.02 -25.21 16.38
N MET A 134 17.76 -25.47 16.07
CA MET A 134 17.32 -25.79 14.71
C MET A 134 17.60 -24.63 13.75
N PHE A 135 17.16 -23.42 14.07
CA PHE A 135 17.31 -22.25 13.20
C PHE A 135 18.78 -21.91 12.93
N HIS A 136 19.66 -22.11 13.91
CA HIS A 136 21.11 -22.01 13.72
C HIS A 136 21.59 -23.03 12.69
N TYR A 137 21.20 -24.30 12.84
CA TYR A 137 21.62 -25.35 11.93
C TYR A 137 21.15 -25.07 10.50
N GLU A 138 19.88 -24.69 10.31
CA GLU A 138 19.32 -24.32 9.01
C GLU A 138 20.04 -23.12 8.36
N ALA A 139 20.46 -22.15 9.18
CA ALA A 139 21.22 -20.99 8.70
C ALA A 139 22.71 -21.28 8.46
N GLY A 140 23.22 -22.40 8.97
CA GLY A 140 24.66 -22.69 9.05
C GLY A 140 25.45 -21.74 9.95
N ARG A 141 24.78 -20.86 10.69
CA ARG A 141 25.37 -19.84 11.58
C ARG A 141 24.36 -19.38 12.64
N PRO A 142 24.80 -18.74 13.74
CA PRO A 142 23.88 -18.13 14.69
C PRO A 142 22.88 -17.19 14.00
N THR A 143 21.60 -17.40 14.26
CA THR A 143 20.56 -16.46 13.84
C THR A 143 20.50 -15.28 14.81
N PRO A 144 20.28 -14.05 14.35
CA PRO A 144 20.07 -12.86 15.15
C PRO A 144 18.61 -12.69 15.59
N LEU A 145 17.74 -13.68 15.34
CA LEU A 145 16.43 -13.75 15.98
C LEU A 145 16.61 -13.71 17.51
N LYS A 146 15.93 -12.78 18.15
CA LYS A 146 15.92 -12.66 19.61
C LYS A 146 14.91 -13.62 20.23
N ASP A 147 15.09 -13.89 21.51
CA ASP A 147 14.26 -14.85 22.24
C ASP A 147 12.81 -14.38 22.33
N GLU A 148 12.57 -13.08 22.47
CA GLU A 148 11.23 -12.50 22.50
C GLU A 148 10.50 -12.66 21.16
N GLN A 149 11.22 -12.62 20.04
CA GLN A 149 10.66 -12.80 18.70
C GLN A 149 10.29 -14.26 18.45
N ILE A 150 11.16 -15.18 18.88
CA ILE A 150 10.85 -16.61 18.80
C ILE A 150 9.64 -16.89 19.69
N ALA A 151 9.64 -16.43 20.95
CA ALA A 151 8.52 -16.60 21.86
C ALA A 151 7.19 -16.05 21.29
N TYR A 152 7.23 -14.88 20.63
CA TYR A 152 6.06 -14.37 19.93
C TYR A 152 5.62 -15.28 18.77
N GLY A 153 6.54 -15.71 17.92
CA GLY A 153 6.23 -16.66 16.84
C GLY A 153 5.63 -17.98 17.34
N LEU A 154 6.07 -18.49 18.50
CA LEU A 154 5.48 -19.68 19.14
C LEU A 154 4.05 -19.42 19.61
N LYS A 155 3.79 -18.27 20.24
CA LYS A 155 2.42 -17.85 20.61
C LYS A 155 1.53 -17.74 19.38
N LEU A 156 2.03 -17.13 18.31
CA LEU A 156 1.31 -17.00 17.05
C LEU A 156 1.02 -18.36 16.41
N GLY A 157 1.98 -19.29 16.47
CA GLY A 157 1.80 -20.68 16.04
C GLY A 157 0.65 -21.37 16.81
N ARG A 158 0.67 -21.27 18.15
CA ARG A 158 -0.41 -21.79 19.02
C ARG A 158 -1.77 -21.17 18.73
N ALA A 159 -1.78 -19.89 18.39
CA ALA A 159 -2.96 -19.14 17.95
C ALA A 159 -3.37 -19.43 16.50
N LYS A 160 -2.70 -20.36 15.79
CA LYS A 160 -2.96 -20.70 14.38
C LYS A 160 -2.85 -19.50 13.43
N GLY A 161 -1.96 -18.57 13.74
CA GLY A 161 -1.79 -17.35 12.95
C GLY A 161 -2.74 -16.20 13.30
N ASP A 162 -3.59 -16.34 14.33
CA ASP A 162 -4.40 -15.24 14.84
C ASP A 162 -3.54 -14.28 15.68
N GLU A 163 -3.23 -13.12 15.12
CA GLU A 163 -2.40 -12.09 15.76
C GLU A 163 -3.09 -11.44 16.96
N GLN A 164 -4.42 -11.34 16.95
CA GLN A 164 -5.17 -10.78 18.06
C GLN A 164 -5.07 -11.70 19.29
N ALA A 165 -5.18 -13.01 19.08
CA ALA A 165 -5.02 -14.01 20.13
C ALA A 165 -3.56 -14.16 20.59
N ALA A 166 -2.57 -13.92 19.72
CA ALA A 166 -1.16 -13.97 20.08
C ALA A 166 -0.71 -12.80 20.97
N GLY A 167 -1.47 -11.69 20.98
CA GLY A 167 -1.13 -10.46 21.68
C GLY A 167 -0.20 -9.56 20.86
N PRO A 168 0.23 -8.41 21.39
CA PRO A 168 1.09 -7.49 20.65
C PRO A 168 2.51 -8.07 20.46
N PRO A 169 3.14 -7.84 19.30
CA PRO A 169 4.51 -8.25 19.07
C PRO A 169 5.52 -7.47 19.95
N PRO A 170 6.71 -8.03 20.19
CA PRO A 170 7.76 -7.35 20.94
C PRO A 170 8.24 -6.10 20.19
N ALA A 171 8.27 -4.95 20.88
CA ALA A 171 8.80 -3.71 20.33
C ALA A 171 10.34 -3.74 20.31
N VAL A 172 10.96 -3.69 19.13
CA VAL A 172 12.41 -3.53 18.99
C VAL A 172 12.71 -2.07 18.64
N MET A 173 13.39 -1.33 19.52
CA MET A 173 13.85 0.02 19.17
C MET A 173 15.05 -0.05 18.23
N THR A 174 14.91 0.45 17.00
CA THR A 174 16.03 0.70 16.08
C THR A 174 16.28 2.20 15.96
N THR A 175 17.55 2.61 15.89
CA THR A 175 17.99 4.02 15.81
C THR A 175 17.94 4.64 14.41
N GLU A 176 17.50 3.92 13.38
CA GLU A 176 17.35 4.48 12.03
C GLU A 176 15.90 4.90 11.75
N ASN A 177 15.62 6.19 11.94
CA ASN A 177 14.44 6.82 11.35
C ASN A 177 14.66 6.94 9.84
N ARG A 178 14.22 5.94 9.07
CA ARG A 178 14.09 6.08 7.61
C ARG A 178 12.73 6.69 7.31
N THR A 179 12.67 8.01 7.45
CA THR A 179 11.43 8.77 7.25
C THR A 179 11.14 8.86 5.75
N PRO A 180 9.91 8.54 5.28
CA PRO A 180 9.49 8.85 3.93
C PRO A 180 9.69 10.35 3.66
N SER A 181 10.13 10.70 2.46
CA SER A 181 10.02 12.08 1.98
C SER A 181 8.55 12.52 2.01
N GLU A 182 8.29 13.79 2.31
CA GLU A 182 6.95 14.39 2.39
C GLU A 182 6.07 13.94 1.23
N ALA A 183 4.83 13.53 1.52
CA ALA A 183 3.89 13.06 0.51
C ALA A 183 3.65 14.17 -0.51
N PRO A 184 3.81 13.92 -1.82
CA PRO A 184 3.55 14.94 -2.82
C PRO A 184 2.07 15.32 -2.75
N THR A 185 1.82 16.59 -2.49
CA THR A 185 0.54 17.22 -2.72
C THR A 185 0.65 18.04 -4.01
N PRO A 186 -0.46 18.29 -4.70
CA PRO A 186 -0.49 19.34 -5.71
C PRO A 186 0.02 20.64 -5.08
N PRO A 187 0.74 21.50 -5.84
CA PRO A 187 1.19 22.78 -5.34
C PRO A 187 -0.01 23.55 -4.78
N ALA A 188 0.10 23.99 -3.52
CA ALA A 188 -0.88 24.90 -2.97
C ALA A 188 -0.90 26.16 -3.86
N PRO A 189 -2.10 26.70 -4.17
CA PRO A 189 -2.15 27.94 -4.92
C PRO A 189 -1.39 29.03 -4.13
N PRO A 190 -0.61 29.89 -4.79
CA PRO A 190 -0.04 31.05 -4.12
C PRO A 190 -1.18 31.88 -3.50
N PRO A 191 -0.99 32.44 -2.29
CA PRO A 191 -2.01 33.28 -1.69
C PRO A 191 -2.36 34.42 -2.66
N PRO A 192 -3.64 34.79 -2.79
CA PRO A 192 -4.02 35.94 -3.58
C PRO A 192 -3.24 37.16 -3.07
N THR A 193 -2.45 37.81 -3.92
CA THR A 193 -1.75 39.04 -3.55
C THR A 193 -2.74 40.19 -3.55
N ASP A 194 -2.79 41.01 -2.48
CA ASP A 194 -3.69 42.17 -2.37
C ASP A 194 -3.54 43.19 -3.51
N THR A 195 -2.43 43.15 -4.25
CA THR A 195 -2.12 44.03 -5.38
C THR A 195 -2.40 43.42 -6.76
N ALA A 196 -2.82 42.14 -6.83
CA ALA A 196 -3.01 41.46 -8.10
C ALA A 196 -4.28 41.95 -8.82
N ASP A 197 -4.13 42.37 -10.08
CA ASP A 197 -5.28 42.72 -10.91
C ASP A 197 -5.99 41.44 -11.37
N LEU A 198 -7.19 41.18 -10.84
CA LEU A 198 -8.03 40.06 -11.28
C LEU A 198 -8.60 40.37 -12.68
N THR A 199 -7.87 39.96 -13.71
CA THR A 199 -8.23 40.12 -15.12
C THR A 199 -7.94 38.84 -15.92
N LEU A 200 -8.59 38.69 -17.08
CA LEU A 200 -8.32 37.61 -18.04
C LEU A 200 -7.33 38.03 -19.14
N ASP A 201 -6.89 39.29 -19.15
CA ASP A 201 -6.07 39.87 -20.22
C ASP A 201 -4.58 39.57 -20.05
N THR A 202 -4.14 39.25 -18.82
CA THR A 202 -2.75 38.95 -18.49
C THR A 202 -2.63 37.57 -17.86
N ARG A 203 -1.47 36.94 -18.05
CA ARG A 203 -1.18 35.65 -17.42
C ARG A 203 -1.28 35.75 -15.90
N GLU A 204 -0.68 36.78 -15.31
CA GLU A 204 -0.64 37.00 -13.86
C GLU A 204 -2.05 37.24 -13.29
N GLY A 205 -2.92 37.93 -14.03
CA GLY A 205 -4.31 38.13 -13.64
C GLY A 205 -5.12 36.83 -13.65
N VAL A 206 -4.91 35.98 -14.67
CA VAL A 206 -5.50 34.64 -14.73
C VAL A 206 -4.97 33.78 -13.59
N GLU A 207 -3.68 33.83 -13.28
CA GLU A 207 -3.08 33.10 -12.16
C GLU A 207 -3.72 33.49 -10.82
N ALA A 208 -3.97 34.78 -10.57
CA ALA A 208 -4.65 35.26 -9.37
C ALA A 208 -6.12 34.80 -9.29
N ILE A 209 -6.85 34.81 -10.41
CA ILE A 209 -8.21 34.26 -10.49
C ILE A 209 -8.19 32.75 -10.20
N GLN A 210 -7.27 32.00 -10.80
CA GLN A 210 -7.15 30.56 -10.60
C GLN A 210 -6.84 30.24 -9.13
N SER A 211 -5.90 30.95 -8.49
CA SER A 211 -5.63 30.78 -7.05
C SER A 211 -6.88 30.92 -6.20
N THR A 212 -7.71 31.93 -6.49
CA THR A 212 -8.97 32.18 -5.81
C THR A 212 -9.96 31.02 -6.01
N LEU A 213 -10.12 30.55 -7.24
CA LEU A 213 -11.03 29.44 -7.56
C LEU A 213 -10.55 28.09 -6.99
N ILE A 214 -9.23 27.89 -6.90
CA ILE A 214 -8.63 26.69 -6.30
C ILE A 214 -8.86 26.67 -4.79
N ALA A 215 -8.58 27.79 -4.10
CA ALA A 215 -8.89 27.95 -2.68
C ALA A 215 -10.40 27.81 -2.42
N GLY A 216 -11.21 28.25 -3.38
CA GLY A 216 -12.67 28.12 -3.41
C GLY A 216 -13.19 26.69 -3.52
N GLY A 217 -12.37 25.75 -4.02
CA GLY A 217 -12.78 24.36 -4.32
C GLY A 217 -13.54 24.20 -5.66
N TYR A 218 -13.46 25.19 -6.54
CA TYR A 218 -14.07 25.18 -7.89
C TYR A 218 -13.11 24.66 -8.95
N LEU A 219 -11.83 25.04 -8.86
CA LEU A 219 -10.80 24.69 -9.83
C LEU A 219 -9.72 23.83 -9.18
N ASP A 220 -9.21 22.83 -9.86
CA ASP A 220 -8.15 21.99 -9.36
C ASP A 220 -6.75 22.58 -9.62
N PRO A 221 -5.80 22.43 -8.67
CA PRO A 221 -4.41 22.87 -8.84
C PRO A 221 -3.68 22.09 -9.95
N PRO A 222 -2.50 22.52 -10.41
CA PRO A 222 -1.85 23.79 -10.09
C PRO A 222 -2.46 24.96 -10.87
N VAL A 223 -2.09 26.17 -10.46
CA VAL A 223 -2.23 27.38 -11.27
C VAL A 223 -1.33 27.24 -12.51
N ASP A 224 -1.86 27.51 -13.70
CA ASP A 224 -1.12 27.41 -14.97
C ASP A 224 -1.10 28.73 -15.77
N GLY A 225 -1.91 29.71 -15.37
CA GLY A 225 -2.05 31.01 -16.02
C GLY A 225 -2.79 30.95 -17.36
N ALA A 226 -3.39 29.80 -17.69
CA ALA A 226 -4.14 29.61 -18.92
C ALA A 226 -5.65 29.81 -18.70
N TYR A 227 -6.24 30.73 -19.47
CA TYR A 227 -7.70 30.89 -19.52
C TYR A 227 -8.34 29.84 -20.45
N GLY A 228 -8.26 28.58 -20.04
CA GLY A 228 -8.84 27.44 -20.76
C GLY A 228 -10.30 27.15 -20.42
N PRO A 229 -10.91 26.14 -21.07
CA PRO A 229 -12.31 25.77 -20.86
C PRO A 229 -12.68 25.45 -19.41
N VAL A 230 -11.76 24.85 -18.65
CA VAL A 230 -12.00 24.51 -17.22
C VAL A 230 -11.99 25.77 -16.36
N THR A 231 -11.08 26.72 -16.59
CA THR A 231 -11.08 28.03 -15.91
C THR A 231 -12.37 28.80 -16.21
N LYS A 232 -12.81 28.81 -17.48
CA LYS A 232 -14.10 29.41 -17.89
C LYS A 232 -15.29 28.77 -17.20
N TRP A 233 -15.33 27.43 -17.14
CA TRP A 233 -16.37 26.69 -16.43
C TRP A 233 -16.38 27.04 -14.93
N ALA A 234 -15.21 27.04 -14.28
CA ALA A 234 -15.10 27.37 -12.85
C ALA A 234 -15.55 28.81 -12.54
N LEU A 235 -15.17 29.79 -13.37
CA LEU A 235 -15.66 31.17 -13.27
C LEU A 235 -17.17 31.28 -13.43
N THR A 236 -17.73 30.55 -14.39
CA THR A 236 -19.18 30.51 -14.62
C THR A 236 -19.90 29.98 -13.38
N LYS A 237 -19.42 28.86 -12.81
CA LYS A 237 -20.02 28.29 -11.59
C LYS A 237 -19.83 29.16 -10.36
N PHE A 238 -18.69 29.83 -10.23
CA PHE A 238 -18.46 30.81 -9.18
C PHE A 238 -19.44 32.00 -9.30
N ALA A 239 -19.60 32.56 -10.49
CA ALA A 239 -20.52 33.67 -10.74
C ALA A 239 -21.98 33.27 -10.45
N GLU A 240 -22.44 32.15 -11.02
CA GLU A 240 -23.80 31.61 -10.83
C GLU A 240 -24.11 31.42 -9.33
N ARG A 241 -23.17 30.84 -8.57
CA ARG A 241 -23.36 30.59 -7.13
C ARG A 241 -23.53 31.88 -6.32
N ASN A 242 -22.96 32.98 -6.80
CA ASN A 242 -23.04 34.31 -6.19
C ASN A 242 -24.13 35.19 -6.82
N GLY A 243 -25.03 34.61 -7.63
CA GLY A 243 -26.13 35.35 -8.26
C GLY A 243 -25.67 36.32 -9.35
N LEU A 244 -24.54 36.04 -9.99
CA LEU A 244 -23.97 36.80 -11.09
C LEU A 244 -23.98 35.97 -12.37
N GLU A 245 -23.92 36.66 -13.51
CA GLU A 245 -23.70 36.05 -14.82
C GLU A 245 -22.26 36.30 -15.26
N PHE A 246 -21.61 35.29 -15.85
CA PHE A 246 -20.29 35.45 -16.45
C PHE A 246 -20.36 35.29 -17.97
N SER A 247 -20.23 36.41 -18.68
CA SER A 247 -20.27 36.50 -20.14
C SER A 247 -18.88 36.52 -20.79
N GLY A 248 -17.83 36.11 -20.06
CA GLY A 248 -16.44 36.09 -20.54
C GLY A 248 -15.61 37.33 -20.19
N GLN A 249 -16.15 38.27 -19.42
CA GLN A 249 -15.45 39.46 -18.91
C GLN A 249 -15.52 39.52 -17.38
N ILE A 250 -14.44 40.00 -16.75
CA ILE A 250 -14.42 40.23 -15.29
C ILE A 250 -14.98 41.62 -15.01
N THR A 251 -16.27 41.68 -14.67
CA THR A 251 -16.92 42.94 -14.27
C THR A 251 -16.43 43.40 -12.90
N ALA A 252 -16.59 44.69 -12.57
CA ALA A 252 -16.22 45.21 -11.25
C ALA A 252 -16.91 44.44 -10.10
N ARG A 253 -18.18 44.07 -10.27
CA ARG A 253 -18.94 43.29 -9.27
C ARG A 253 -18.38 41.87 -9.12
N LEU A 254 -18.05 41.19 -10.23
CA LEU A 254 -17.44 39.86 -10.18
C LEU A 254 -16.04 39.91 -9.56
N LYS A 255 -15.26 40.95 -9.87
CA LYS A 255 -13.95 41.20 -9.26
C LYS A 255 -14.03 41.33 -7.74
N THR A 256 -14.91 42.20 -7.22
CA THR A 256 -15.14 42.32 -5.76
C THR A 256 -15.58 40.99 -5.15
N THR A 257 -16.47 40.27 -5.81
CA THR A 257 -16.96 38.97 -5.33
C THR A 257 -15.84 37.92 -5.27
N LEU A 258 -14.92 37.90 -6.24
CA LEU A 258 -13.73 37.04 -6.24
C LEU A 258 -12.78 37.39 -5.08
N MET A 259 -12.56 38.68 -4.80
CA MET A 259 -11.72 39.11 -3.68
C MET A 259 -12.28 38.68 -2.32
N GLU A 260 -13.60 38.56 -2.20
CA GLU A 260 -14.31 38.15 -0.97
C GLU A 260 -14.67 36.65 -0.97
N ALA A 261 -14.15 35.87 -1.93
CA ALA A 261 -14.52 34.49 -2.14
C ALA A 261 -14.26 33.63 -0.89
N LYS A 262 -15.26 32.84 -0.50
CA LYS A 262 -15.14 31.84 0.54
C LYS A 262 -15.07 30.44 -0.07
N PRO A 263 -14.31 29.50 0.53
CA PRO A 263 -14.34 28.11 0.11
C PRO A 263 -15.75 27.55 0.14
N LEU A 264 -16.09 26.73 -0.86
CA LEU A 264 -17.29 25.90 -0.83
C LEU A 264 -17.32 25.07 0.46
N PRO A 265 -18.51 24.81 1.04
CA PRO A 265 -18.62 24.10 2.30
C PRO A 265 -18.05 22.69 2.19
N LEU A 266 -17.48 22.20 3.29
CA LEU A 266 -17.04 20.82 3.45
C LEU A 266 -17.32 20.39 4.89
N THR A 267 -18.23 19.44 5.05
CA THR A 267 -18.77 19.01 6.35
C THR A 267 -18.73 17.49 6.43
N PRO A 268 -17.54 16.90 6.70
CA PRO A 268 -17.37 15.46 6.76
C PRO A 268 -18.10 14.85 7.97
N GLY A 269 -18.96 13.86 7.73
CA GLY A 269 -19.66 13.10 8.76
C GLY A 269 -18.79 12.01 9.43
N ASN A 270 -19.40 11.16 10.26
CA ASN A 270 -18.69 10.04 10.92
C ASN A 270 -18.64 8.75 10.08
N ASP A 271 -19.27 8.77 8.90
CA ASP A 271 -19.25 7.67 7.94
C ASP A 271 -17.89 7.55 7.22
N LEU A 272 -17.76 6.53 6.38
CA LEU A 272 -16.52 6.27 5.65
C LEU A 272 -16.10 7.47 4.79
N ALA A 273 -17.05 8.11 4.08
CA ALA A 273 -16.79 9.28 3.26
C ALA A 273 -16.19 10.43 4.08
N GLY A 274 -16.76 10.72 5.26
CA GLY A 274 -16.24 11.74 6.14
C GLY A 274 -14.87 11.40 6.74
N LYS A 275 -14.60 10.14 7.07
CA LYS A 275 -13.27 9.68 7.52
C LYS A 275 -12.20 9.89 6.45
N ILE A 276 -12.49 9.51 5.20
CA ILE A 276 -11.59 9.72 4.06
C ILE A 276 -11.31 11.21 3.85
N VAL A 277 -12.35 12.04 3.87
CA VAL A 277 -12.19 13.49 3.71
C VAL A 277 -11.34 14.10 4.82
N ARG A 278 -11.52 13.68 6.08
CA ARG A 278 -10.64 14.12 7.19
C ARG A 278 -9.20 13.68 6.99
N ALA A 279 -8.95 12.45 6.56
CA ALA A 279 -7.61 11.96 6.24
C ALA A 279 -6.96 12.78 5.10
N MET A 280 -7.72 13.10 4.05
CA MET A 280 -7.27 13.98 2.97
C MET A 280 -6.94 15.39 3.50
N GLN A 281 -7.75 15.95 4.40
CA GLN A 281 -7.48 17.26 5.03
C GLN A 281 -6.21 17.23 5.89
N ALA A 282 -6.02 16.18 6.71
CA ALA A 282 -4.83 15.99 7.53
C ALA A 282 -3.55 15.91 6.67
N ASN A 283 -3.65 15.25 5.51
CA ASN A 283 -2.59 15.16 4.51
C ASN A 283 -2.48 16.40 3.59
N LYS A 284 -3.28 17.44 3.81
CA LYS A 284 -3.33 18.67 2.99
C LYS A 284 -3.64 18.42 1.51
N TYR A 285 -4.37 17.36 1.19
CA TYR A 285 -4.81 17.08 -0.16
C TYR A 285 -5.95 18.01 -0.57
N TRP A 286 -5.94 18.41 -1.84
CA TRP A 286 -7.00 19.24 -2.40
C TRP A 286 -8.25 18.38 -2.64
N ILE A 287 -9.43 18.96 -2.36
CA ILE A 287 -10.72 18.28 -2.51
C ILE A 287 -11.60 19.15 -3.40
N ALA A 288 -12.09 18.58 -4.50
CA ALA A 288 -13.12 19.22 -5.31
C ALA A 288 -14.40 19.30 -4.49
N ARG A 289 -14.92 20.52 -4.30
CA ARG A 289 -16.10 20.77 -3.46
C ARG A 289 -17.36 21.09 -4.26
N HIS A 290 -17.22 21.33 -5.56
CA HIS A 290 -18.37 21.53 -6.43
C HIS A 290 -19.14 20.20 -6.63
N PRO A 291 -20.48 20.17 -6.53
CA PRO A 291 -21.27 18.93 -6.59
C PRO A 291 -21.13 18.10 -7.86
N ASP A 292 -20.85 18.75 -8.98
CA ASP A 292 -20.66 18.08 -10.28
C ASP A 292 -19.23 17.56 -10.50
N CYS A 293 -18.32 17.74 -9.53
CA CYS A 293 -16.94 17.27 -9.61
C CYS A 293 -16.73 16.04 -8.74
N VAL A 294 -15.91 15.12 -9.25
CA VAL A 294 -15.54 13.90 -8.55
C VAL A 294 -14.16 14.01 -7.90
N ASN A 295 -13.95 13.22 -6.85
CA ASN A 295 -12.65 12.99 -6.23
C ASN A 295 -12.35 11.49 -6.30
N ILE A 296 -11.22 11.12 -6.91
CA ILE A 296 -10.77 9.72 -7.02
C ILE A 296 -9.80 9.45 -5.88
N VAL A 297 -10.03 8.37 -5.13
CA VAL A 297 -9.18 7.98 -3.99
C VAL A 297 -8.90 6.48 -4.04
N TYR A 298 -7.67 6.11 -3.72
CA TYR A 298 -7.27 4.75 -3.39
C TYR A 298 -6.80 4.70 -1.94
N ILE A 299 -7.23 3.68 -1.21
CA ILE A 299 -6.79 3.41 0.16
C ILE A 299 -6.18 2.02 0.22
N GLU A 300 -4.87 1.98 0.43
CA GLU A 300 -4.09 0.76 0.53
C GLU A 300 -4.37 0.06 1.87
N GLY A 301 -4.69 -1.23 1.85
CA GLY A 301 -5.00 -2.04 3.03
C GLY A 301 -6.42 -1.87 3.59
N MET A 302 -7.41 -1.57 2.74
CA MET A 302 -8.80 -1.37 3.16
C MET A 302 -9.80 -2.11 2.25
N ASN A 303 -10.74 -2.81 2.87
CA ASN A 303 -11.84 -3.47 2.16
C ASN A 303 -12.94 -2.47 1.73
N PRO A 304 -13.79 -2.80 0.74
CA PRO A 304 -14.90 -1.93 0.32
C PRO A 304 -15.94 -1.59 1.40
N ASP A 305 -16.05 -2.37 2.48
CA ASP A 305 -16.89 -2.05 3.63
C ASP A 305 -16.26 -1.01 4.59
N GLY A 306 -14.99 -0.66 4.37
CA GLY A 306 -14.21 0.28 5.18
C GLY A 306 -13.41 -0.39 6.30
N SER A 307 -13.42 -1.72 6.42
CA SER A 307 -12.57 -2.45 7.36
C SER A 307 -11.11 -2.47 6.89
N ILE A 308 -10.18 -2.36 7.85
CA ILE A 308 -8.74 -2.51 7.60
C ILE A 308 -8.43 -4.00 7.44
N ASN A 309 -7.52 -4.34 6.53
CA ASN A 309 -7.04 -5.72 6.32
C ASN A 309 -5.52 -5.83 6.50
N ASP A 310 -4.98 -7.03 6.24
CA ASP A 310 -3.57 -7.38 6.43
C ASP A 310 -2.61 -6.73 5.43
N ASN A 311 -3.13 -6.00 4.43
CA ASN A 311 -2.39 -5.43 3.30
C ASN A 311 -1.38 -6.42 2.69
N ARG A 312 -1.77 -7.70 2.58
CA ARG A 312 -0.88 -8.71 2.03
C ARG A 312 -0.60 -8.46 0.55
N ASN A 313 0.63 -8.77 0.15
CA ASN A 313 1.07 -8.69 -1.23
C ASN A 313 0.26 -9.60 -2.17
N ASN A 314 0.11 -9.17 -3.43
CA ASN A 314 -0.52 -9.96 -4.49
C ASN A 314 -2.01 -10.26 -4.29
N VAL A 315 -2.74 -9.34 -3.66
CA VAL A 315 -4.20 -9.44 -3.42
C VAL A 315 -4.87 -8.14 -3.83
N PHE A 316 -6.13 -8.21 -4.27
CA PHE A 316 -6.98 -7.04 -4.49
C PHE A 316 -7.64 -6.59 -3.18
N ASN A 317 -6.82 -6.20 -2.20
CA ASN A 317 -7.21 -5.82 -0.85
C ASN A 317 -7.13 -4.31 -0.59
N ASP A 318 -7.05 -3.50 -1.65
CA ASP A 318 -7.14 -2.04 -1.55
C ASP A 318 -8.53 -1.56 -1.95
N LEU A 319 -8.86 -0.34 -1.53
CA LEU A 319 -10.12 0.30 -1.84
C LEU A 319 -9.92 1.37 -2.90
N ARG A 320 -10.49 1.19 -4.09
CA ARG A 320 -10.72 2.28 -5.05
C ARG A 320 -12.10 2.87 -4.81
N LEU A 321 -12.21 4.19 -4.71
CA LEU A 321 -13.50 4.85 -4.60
C LEU A 321 -13.55 6.19 -5.34
N VAL A 322 -14.77 6.64 -5.58
CA VAL A 322 -15.09 7.97 -6.07
C VAL A 322 -16.11 8.60 -5.14
N PHE A 323 -15.89 9.85 -4.72
CA PHE A 323 -16.87 10.62 -3.95
C PHE A 323 -17.12 12.00 -4.56
N ARG A 324 -18.31 12.56 -4.26
CA ARG A 324 -18.70 13.94 -4.57
C ARG A 324 -19.02 14.67 -3.27
N VAL A 325 -18.87 15.99 -3.28
CA VAL A 325 -19.30 16.86 -2.17
C VAL A 325 -20.67 17.43 -2.53
N LYS A 326 -21.71 17.13 -1.75
CA LYS A 326 -23.07 17.65 -2.01
C LYS A 326 -23.11 19.16 -1.80
N GLU A 327 -24.16 19.83 -2.28
CA GLU A 327 -24.32 21.30 -2.18
C GLU A 327 -24.19 21.85 -0.73
N GLY A 328 -24.59 21.06 0.28
CA GLY A 328 -24.42 21.37 1.70
C GLY A 328 -23.04 21.04 2.30
N GLY A 329 -22.07 20.65 1.48
CA GLY A 329 -20.70 20.30 1.90
C GLY A 329 -20.52 18.86 2.40
N VAL A 330 -21.57 18.07 2.49
CA VAL A 330 -21.47 16.68 2.98
C VAL A 330 -20.90 15.78 1.88
N PRO A 331 -19.76 15.10 2.10
CA PRO A 331 -19.20 14.16 1.13
C PRO A 331 -20.06 12.89 1.03
N GLY A 332 -20.17 12.33 -0.16
CA GLY A 332 -20.84 11.05 -0.40
C GLY A 332 -20.10 10.20 -1.42
N ILE A 333 -19.83 8.95 -1.07
CA ILE A 333 -19.25 7.96 -1.99
C ILE A 333 -20.28 7.63 -3.06
N VAL A 334 -19.90 7.80 -4.32
CA VAL A 334 -20.74 7.51 -5.50
C VAL A 334 -20.32 6.21 -6.21
N GLY A 335 -19.19 5.62 -5.83
CA GLY A 335 -18.76 4.29 -6.28
C GLY A 335 -17.55 3.82 -5.47
N LYS A 336 -17.46 2.51 -5.23
CA LYS A 336 -16.34 1.88 -4.51
C LYS A 336 -16.15 0.42 -4.94
N TRP A 337 -14.89 -0.01 -5.07
CA TRP A 337 -14.54 -1.31 -5.65
C TRP A 337 -13.26 -1.87 -5.01
N GLU A 338 -13.15 -3.20 -5.00
CA GLU A 338 -11.89 -3.89 -4.73
C GLU A 338 -10.83 -3.47 -5.75
N ALA A 339 -9.62 -3.22 -5.28
CA ALA A 339 -8.53 -2.70 -6.09
C ALA A 339 -7.16 -3.15 -5.57
N THR A 340 -6.12 -2.71 -6.28
CA THR A 340 -4.75 -2.67 -5.78
C THR A 340 -4.06 -1.37 -6.18
N THR A 341 -3.15 -0.89 -5.34
CA THR A 341 -2.16 0.17 -5.62
C THR A 341 -0.75 -0.40 -5.80
N GLU A 342 -0.60 -1.71 -5.67
CA GLU A 342 0.67 -2.40 -5.60
C GLU A 342 0.97 -3.22 -6.85
N PRO A 343 2.26 -3.52 -7.14
CA PRO A 343 2.61 -4.49 -8.14
C PRO A 343 2.22 -5.91 -7.70
N SER A 344 1.77 -6.70 -8.67
CA SER A 344 1.57 -8.14 -8.51
C SER A 344 2.90 -8.87 -8.28
N ARG A 345 2.80 -10.06 -7.70
CA ARG A 345 3.91 -11.01 -7.53
C ARG A 345 4.70 -11.25 -8.79
N LYS A 346 4.03 -11.45 -9.92
CA LYS A 346 4.70 -11.62 -11.22
C LYS A 346 5.63 -10.44 -11.51
N TRP A 347 5.12 -9.23 -11.37
CA TRP A 347 5.84 -8.00 -11.71
C TRP A 347 6.83 -7.56 -10.64
N THR A 348 6.67 -7.99 -9.38
CA THR A 348 7.71 -7.84 -8.36
C THR A 348 8.87 -8.78 -8.61
N LEU A 349 8.59 -10.05 -8.89
CA LEU A 349 9.63 -11.06 -9.07
C LEU A 349 10.34 -11.00 -10.42
N THR A 350 9.61 -10.58 -11.46
CA THR A 350 10.08 -10.40 -12.84
C THR A 350 9.71 -9.00 -13.33
N PRO A 351 10.37 -7.95 -12.81
CA PRO A 351 10.02 -6.58 -13.12
C PRO A 351 10.31 -6.22 -14.58
N MET A 352 9.49 -5.33 -15.13
CA MET A 352 9.70 -4.78 -16.48
C MET A 352 10.93 -3.87 -16.55
N ASN A 353 11.27 -3.24 -15.43
CA ASN A 353 12.40 -2.34 -15.31
C ASN A 353 13.53 -3.07 -14.53
N PRO A 354 14.79 -3.01 -14.99
CA PRO A 354 15.92 -3.65 -14.31
C PRO A 354 16.14 -3.16 -12.87
N ASP A 355 15.71 -1.94 -12.55
CA ASP A 355 15.82 -1.35 -11.21
C ASP A 355 14.74 -1.88 -10.25
N GLY A 356 13.79 -2.69 -10.72
CA GLY A 356 12.76 -3.31 -9.88
C GLY A 356 11.32 -2.86 -10.15
N ALA A 357 10.41 -3.47 -9.40
CA ALA A 357 8.99 -3.17 -9.43
C ALA A 357 8.74 -1.71 -9.04
N PHE A 358 7.70 -1.08 -9.60
CA PHE A 358 7.32 0.28 -9.20
C PHE A 358 6.26 0.22 -8.11
N HIS A 359 6.50 0.93 -7.01
CA HIS A 359 5.48 1.22 -5.99
C HIS A 359 5.20 2.71 -5.98
N ILE A 360 3.96 3.11 -6.26
CA ILE A 360 3.54 4.52 -6.21
C ILE A 360 3.69 5.07 -4.79
N LYS A 361 4.28 6.26 -4.64
CA LYS A 361 4.40 6.94 -3.34
C LYS A 361 3.00 7.41 -2.92
N PHE A 362 2.71 7.37 -1.61
CA PHE A 362 1.47 7.95 -1.09
C PHE A 362 1.47 9.45 -1.31
N GLY A 363 0.36 10.01 -1.75
CA GLY A 363 0.29 11.37 -2.26
C GLY A 363 -0.99 11.63 -3.04
N GLN A 364 -1.11 12.85 -3.54
CA GLN A 364 -2.15 13.23 -4.49
C GLN A 364 -1.51 13.80 -5.76
N TYR A 365 -1.91 13.25 -6.90
CA TYR A 365 -1.32 13.58 -8.19
C TYR A 365 -2.38 14.03 -9.18
N LYS A 366 -2.06 15.02 -10.00
CA LYS A 366 -2.83 15.37 -11.21
C LYS A 366 -2.11 14.74 -12.40
N ALA A 367 -2.39 13.47 -12.68
CA ALA A 367 -1.52 12.66 -13.53
C ALA A 367 -2.23 11.81 -14.59
N TRP A 368 -3.56 11.80 -14.69
CA TRP A 368 -4.24 10.85 -15.60
C TRP A 368 -5.24 11.47 -16.56
N ILE A 369 -5.24 11.03 -17.81
CA ILE A 369 -6.22 11.43 -18.84
C ILE A 369 -7.02 10.22 -19.30
N ARG A 370 -8.24 10.43 -19.79
CA ARG A 370 -9.00 9.37 -20.47
C ARG A 370 -8.19 8.84 -21.67
N GLY A 371 -8.13 7.53 -21.82
CA GLY A 371 -7.51 6.88 -22.96
C GLY A 371 -7.87 5.40 -23.08
N TRP A 372 -7.26 4.73 -24.06
CA TRP A 372 -7.38 3.29 -24.24
C TRP A 372 -6.17 2.55 -23.64
N TYR A 373 -6.43 1.59 -22.77
CA TYR A 373 -5.44 0.64 -22.29
C TYR A 373 -5.73 -0.74 -22.89
N HIS A 374 -4.87 -1.15 -23.81
CA HIS A 374 -5.04 -2.36 -24.64
C HIS A 374 -6.44 -2.39 -25.30
N THR A 375 -7.39 -3.09 -24.68
CA THR A 375 -8.72 -3.40 -25.21
C THR A 375 -9.85 -2.63 -24.54
N HIS A 376 -9.57 -1.67 -23.65
CA HIS A 376 -10.61 -0.95 -22.93
C HIS A 376 -10.26 0.48 -22.56
N GLU A 377 -11.30 1.24 -22.22
CA GLU A 377 -11.17 2.58 -21.71
C GLU A 377 -10.60 2.56 -20.30
N ALA A 378 -9.68 3.49 -20.02
CA ALA A 378 -8.93 3.60 -18.78
C ALA A 378 -8.53 5.06 -18.53
N LEU A 379 -8.00 5.36 -17.35
CA LEU A 379 -7.26 6.61 -17.12
C LEU A 379 -5.76 6.33 -17.27
N ARG A 380 -5.13 6.87 -18.32
CA ARG A 380 -3.71 6.68 -18.61
C ARG A 380 -2.88 7.77 -17.96
N GLN A 381 -1.72 7.37 -17.43
CA GLN A 381 -0.72 8.31 -16.95
C GLN A 381 -0.33 9.24 -18.10
N ALA A 382 -0.41 10.54 -17.83
CA ALA A 382 -0.02 11.63 -18.72
C ALA A 382 0.49 12.84 -17.90
N GLY A 383 0.96 12.59 -16.69
CA GLY A 383 1.53 13.57 -15.79
C GLY A 383 2.50 12.90 -14.82
N GLU A 384 3.25 13.74 -14.12
CA GLU A 384 4.30 13.30 -13.23
C GLU A 384 3.74 12.68 -11.96
N ILE A 385 4.33 11.55 -11.57
CA ILE A 385 4.10 10.91 -10.28
C ILE A 385 5.44 10.58 -9.62
N GLU A 386 5.40 10.29 -8.33
CA GLU A 386 6.54 9.82 -7.54
C GLU A 386 6.30 8.38 -7.09
N GLY A 387 7.38 7.64 -6.90
CA GLY A 387 7.34 6.28 -6.41
C GLY A 387 8.70 5.79 -5.97
N TYR A 388 8.77 4.48 -5.78
CA TYR A 388 9.97 3.78 -5.37
C TYR A 388 10.18 2.57 -6.27
N ARG A 389 11.45 2.29 -6.58
CA ARG A 389 11.84 1.03 -7.20
C ARG A 389 12.11 -0.01 -6.13
N ASP A 390 11.73 -1.25 -6.39
CA ASP A 390 12.00 -2.40 -5.53
C ASP A 390 13.03 -3.34 -6.20
N PRO A 391 14.33 -2.98 -6.24
CA PRO A 391 15.37 -3.81 -6.87
C PRO A 391 15.57 -5.14 -6.13
N HIS A 392 15.18 -5.17 -4.85
CA HIS A 392 15.36 -6.30 -3.94
C HIS A 392 14.16 -7.24 -3.90
N LYS A 393 13.08 -6.91 -4.63
CA LYS A 393 11.87 -7.74 -4.74
C LYS A 393 11.25 -8.03 -3.37
N THR A 394 11.28 -7.02 -2.52
CA THR A 394 10.74 -6.96 -1.15
C THR A 394 9.23 -6.91 -1.11
N PHE A 395 8.59 -6.56 -2.24
CA PHE A 395 7.19 -6.15 -2.34
C PHE A 395 6.88 -4.87 -1.56
N LYS A 396 7.88 -4.01 -1.33
CA LYS A 396 7.73 -2.81 -0.50
C LYS A 396 8.25 -1.58 -1.22
N ARG A 397 7.75 -0.43 -0.79
CA ARG A 397 8.36 0.88 -1.09
C ARG A 397 9.75 0.93 -0.46
N ASP A 398 10.81 0.76 -1.25
CA ASP A 398 12.18 0.95 -0.77
C ASP A 398 12.58 2.42 -0.86
N PHE A 399 12.63 3.09 0.29
CA PHE A 399 12.90 4.52 0.38
C PHE A 399 14.31 4.93 -0.08
N ASN A 400 15.21 3.98 -0.32
CA ASN A 400 16.54 4.27 -0.87
C ASN A 400 16.54 4.43 -2.40
N TYR A 401 15.44 4.08 -3.08
CA TYR A 401 15.34 4.14 -4.54
C TYR A 401 14.13 4.98 -5.00
N PRO A 402 14.06 6.27 -4.62
CA PRO A 402 12.99 7.15 -5.06
C PRO A 402 13.10 7.41 -6.57
N VAL A 403 11.96 7.48 -7.24
CA VAL A 403 11.84 7.82 -8.66
C VAL A 403 10.72 8.82 -8.88
N ARG A 404 10.88 9.69 -9.89
CA ARG A 404 9.89 10.70 -10.29
C ARG A 404 9.86 10.81 -11.81
N GLY A 405 8.68 10.92 -12.41
CA GLY A 405 8.53 11.01 -13.85
C GLY A 405 7.11 10.84 -14.38
N SER A 406 6.91 11.14 -15.66
CA SER A 406 5.61 11.07 -16.35
C SER A 406 5.38 9.80 -17.18
N GLU A 407 6.44 9.00 -17.40
CA GLU A 407 6.44 7.90 -18.37
C GLU A 407 6.51 6.51 -17.72
N PHE A 408 6.03 6.35 -16.47
CA PHE A 408 6.05 5.06 -15.79
C PHE A 408 4.98 4.09 -16.30
N GLY A 409 3.93 4.59 -16.96
CA GLY A 409 2.82 3.77 -17.46
C GLY A 409 1.85 3.33 -16.37
N VAL A 410 1.75 4.07 -15.25
CA VAL A 410 0.89 3.74 -14.11
C VAL A 410 -0.55 4.14 -14.42
N HIS A 411 -1.36 3.20 -14.89
CA HIS A 411 -2.72 3.47 -15.40
C HIS A 411 -3.81 3.04 -14.40
N HIS A 412 -5.00 3.65 -14.48
CA HIS A 412 -6.20 3.14 -13.82
C HIS A 412 -6.97 2.26 -14.79
N HIS A 413 -6.92 0.95 -14.59
CA HIS A 413 -7.54 -0.03 -15.48
C HIS A 413 -8.18 -1.18 -14.69
N TRP A 414 -8.77 -2.19 -15.37
CA TRP A 414 -9.34 -3.34 -14.68
C TRP A 414 -8.34 -4.47 -14.40
N GLY A 415 -8.65 -5.30 -13.42
CA GLY A 415 -7.88 -6.47 -12.99
C GLY A 415 -8.21 -7.76 -13.73
N TYR A 416 -8.95 -7.68 -14.85
CA TYR A 416 -9.30 -8.81 -15.72
C TYR A 416 -10.13 -9.90 -15.02
N ASP A 417 -10.96 -9.51 -14.04
CA ASP A 417 -11.80 -10.42 -13.26
C ASP A 417 -11.00 -11.55 -12.58
N LEU A 418 -9.71 -11.31 -12.32
CA LEU A 418 -8.87 -12.25 -11.60
C LEU A 418 -9.39 -12.51 -10.17
N PRO A 419 -9.04 -13.66 -9.57
CA PRO A 419 -9.38 -13.96 -8.18
C PRO A 419 -8.91 -12.87 -7.23
N HIS A 420 -9.65 -12.66 -6.15
CA HIS A 420 -9.31 -11.67 -5.12
C HIS A 420 -7.88 -11.86 -4.58
N ASP A 421 -7.45 -13.10 -4.39
CA ASP A 421 -6.18 -13.49 -3.79
C ASP A 421 -5.04 -13.76 -4.79
N GLU A 422 -5.22 -13.43 -6.07
CA GLU A 422 -4.20 -13.61 -7.11
C GLU A 422 -4.28 -12.53 -8.19
N MET A 423 -3.33 -11.59 -8.18
CA MET A 423 -3.30 -10.48 -9.13
C MET A 423 -2.70 -10.83 -10.50
N GLY A 424 -2.06 -11.99 -10.65
CA GLY A 424 -1.53 -12.48 -11.92
C GLY A 424 -0.61 -11.45 -12.59
N GLY A 425 -0.90 -11.07 -13.84
CA GLY A 425 -0.17 -10.04 -14.56
C GLY A 425 -0.83 -8.66 -14.56
N SER A 426 -1.81 -8.42 -13.69
CA SER A 426 -2.68 -7.25 -13.80
C SER A 426 -1.99 -5.94 -13.44
N SER A 427 -1.03 -5.91 -12.50
CA SER A 427 -0.42 -4.66 -12.05
C SER A 427 1.11 -4.73 -12.00
N ALA A 428 1.79 -3.92 -12.82
CA ALA A 428 3.23 -3.66 -12.70
C ALA A 428 3.54 -2.44 -11.80
N GLY A 429 2.58 -2.06 -10.95
CA GLY A 429 2.55 -0.79 -10.21
C GLY A 429 1.42 0.15 -10.65
N CYS A 430 0.41 -0.37 -11.35
CA CYS A 430 -0.78 0.37 -11.80
C CYS A 430 -1.83 0.48 -10.69
N LEU A 431 -2.83 1.34 -10.91
CA LEU A 431 -3.96 1.56 -10.00
C LEU A 431 -5.17 0.74 -10.45
N VAL A 432 -5.21 -0.54 -10.10
CA VAL A 432 -6.07 -1.52 -10.77
C VAL A 432 -7.33 -1.82 -9.95
N GLY A 433 -8.52 -1.68 -10.53
CA GLY A 433 -9.75 -2.18 -9.90
C GLY A 433 -10.08 -3.59 -10.37
N ARG A 434 -10.38 -4.52 -9.47
CA ARG A 434 -10.39 -5.96 -9.78
C ARG A 434 -11.31 -6.35 -10.94
N SER A 435 -12.58 -5.96 -10.87
CA SER A 435 -13.59 -6.42 -11.83
C SER A 435 -13.72 -5.51 -13.05
N THR A 436 -14.00 -6.12 -14.21
CA THR A 436 -14.30 -5.40 -15.45
C THR A 436 -15.61 -4.61 -15.33
N SER A 437 -16.63 -5.16 -14.66
CA SER A 437 -17.90 -4.45 -14.41
C SER A 437 -17.70 -3.21 -13.54
N GLY A 438 -16.97 -3.34 -12.43
CA GLY A 438 -16.68 -2.24 -11.53
C GLY A 438 -15.80 -1.17 -12.17
N HIS A 439 -14.89 -1.55 -13.07
CA HIS A 439 -14.12 -0.56 -13.83
C HIS A 439 -14.96 0.21 -14.85
N ARG A 440 -15.92 -0.44 -15.52
CA ARG A 440 -16.85 0.27 -16.43
C ARG A 440 -17.71 1.28 -15.66
N GLU A 441 -18.19 0.91 -14.48
CA GLU A 441 -18.92 1.81 -13.58
C GLU A 441 -18.04 2.98 -13.11
N PHE A 442 -16.79 2.70 -12.71
CA PHE A 442 -15.81 3.73 -12.38
C PHE A 442 -15.61 4.71 -13.54
N MET A 443 -15.39 4.21 -14.75
CA MET A 443 -15.23 5.05 -15.95
C MET A 443 -16.50 5.86 -16.23
N SER A 444 -17.69 5.27 -16.13
CA SER A 444 -18.93 6.04 -16.34
C SER A 444 -19.08 7.18 -15.35
N ILE A 445 -18.72 6.98 -14.08
CA ILE A 445 -18.82 8.03 -13.05
C ILE A 445 -17.78 9.14 -13.26
N VAL A 446 -16.51 8.80 -13.51
CA VAL A 446 -15.45 9.82 -13.62
C VAL A 446 -15.62 10.68 -14.88
N LEU A 447 -16.14 10.11 -15.97
CA LEU A 447 -16.40 10.86 -17.21
C LEU A 447 -17.63 11.77 -17.11
N GLU A 448 -18.40 11.70 -16.02
CA GLU A 448 -19.43 12.69 -15.72
C GLU A 448 -18.87 13.99 -15.12
N ASP A 449 -17.61 14.00 -14.66
CA ASP A 449 -16.99 15.17 -14.01
C ASP A 449 -17.13 16.43 -14.87
N ALA A 450 -17.64 17.50 -14.28
CA ALA A 450 -17.90 18.73 -15.02
C ALA A 450 -16.63 19.34 -15.64
N ARG A 451 -15.46 19.16 -15.03
CA ARG A 451 -14.17 19.65 -15.59
C ARG A 451 -13.77 18.85 -16.82
N TYR A 452 -14.00 17.52 -16.79
CA TYR A 452 -13.82 16.67 -17.97
C TYR A 452 -14.81 17.01 -19.08
N ARG A 453 -16.09 17.23 -18.76
CA ARG A 453 -17.08 17.67 -19.76
C ARG A 453 -16.73 19.03 -20.38
N ALA A 454 -16.14 19.93 -19.59
CA ALA A 454 -15.65 21.21 -20.08
C ALA A 454 -14.41 21.07 -20.99
N ASN A 455 -13.55 20.08 -20.72
CA ASN A 455 -12.37 19.79 -21.53
C ASN A 455 -12.08 18.28 -21.58
N PRO A 456 -12.32 17.58 -22.71
CA PRO A 456 -12.02 16.16 -22.84
C PRO A 456 -10.52 15.79 -22.69
N ALA A 457 -9.61 16.76 -22.72
CA ALA A 457 -8.20 16.58 -22.39
C ALA A 457 -7.88 16.82 -20.90
N TYR A 458 -8.91 16.94 -20.06
CA TYR A 458 -8.76 17.14 -18.62
C TYR A 458 -7.92 16.03 -17.98
N ARG A 459 -6.97 16.45 -17.15
CA ARG A 459 -6.12 15.56 -16.36
C ARG A 459 -6.74 15.39 -14.98
N PHE A 460 -7.26 14.21 -14.72
CA PHE A 460 -7.83 13.78 -13.45
C PHE A 460 -6.78 13.73 -12.34
N MET A 461 -7.26 14.03 -11.13
CA MET A 461 -6.52 13.88 -9.90
C MET A 461 -6.92 12.61 -9.17
N ALA A 462 -5.95 11.94 -8.55
CA ALA A 462 -6.20 10.85 -7.62
C ALA A 462 -5.33 10.97 -6.37
N ALA A 463 -5.90 10.66 -5.21
CA ALA A 463 -5.17 10.50 -3.95
C ALA A 463 -4.93 9.02 -3.66
N ILE A 464 -3.73 8.68 -3.19
CA ILE A 464 -3.32 7.34 -2.78
C ILE A 464 -2.83 7.45 -1.34
N MET A 465 -3.51 6.79 -0.40
CA MET A 465 -3.23 6.85 1.04
C MET A 465 -3.19 5.45 1.65
N PRO A 466 -2.45 5.21 2.73
CA PRO A 466 -2.59 4.00 3.52
C PRO A 466 -3.86 4.05 4.39
N ALA A 467 -4.43 2.90 4.72
CA ALA A 467 -5.56 2.79 5.64
C ALA A 467 -5.26 3.36 7.04
N GLY A 468 -3.98 3.40 7.43
CA GLY A 468 -3.51 4.01 8.68
C GLY A 468 -3.88 5.49 8.82
N ASP A 469 -4.03 6.23 7.72
CA ASP A 469 -4.38 7.65 7.74
C ASP A 469 -5.84 7.90 8.17
N LEU A 470 -6.69 6.86 8.17
CA LEU A 470 -8.11 6.96 8.52
C LEU A 470 -8.38 6.70 10.00
N GLN A 471 -7.34 6.44 10.79
CA GLN A 471 -7.48 6.26 12.23
C GLN A 471 -7.75 7.61 12.91
N PRO A 472 -8.70 7.67 13.85
CA PRO A 472 -8.88 8.86 14.68
C PRO A 472 -7.57 9.10 15.46
N ASP A 473 -7.11 10.34 15.45
CA ASP A 473 -5.90 10.85 16.10
C ASP A 473 -5.37 9.96 17.26
N ALA A 474 -4.13 9.49 17.12
CA ALA A 474 -3.35 8.94 18.23
C ALA A 474 -2.94 10.04 19.22
#